data_AF-A0A6V7I128-F1
#
_entry.id   AF-A0A6V7I128-F1
#
_cell.length_a   1.000
_cell.length_b   1.000
_cell.length_c   1.000
_cell.angle_alpha   90.00
_cell.angle_beta   90.00
_cell.angle_gamma   90.00
#
_symmetry.space_group_name_H-M   'P 1'
#
loop_
_entity.id
_entity.type
_entity.pdbx_description
1 polymer ?
#
loop_
_entity_poly.entity_id
_entity_poly.type
_entity_poly.pdbx_seq_one_letter_code
_entity_poly.pdbx_strand_id
1 'polypeptide(L)' 'ELSRYIAAGRLHCKVDRVGGVVETNRPDSKNWQYQAMVKQGDLLLNRVQKLSRVINI' A
#
# COMPACT_ATOMS: atom_id res chain seq x y z
N GLU A 1 -4.97 -21.02 0.86
CA GLU A 1 -4.06 -20.25 -0.01
C GLU A 1 -4.57 -18.86 -0.39
N LEU A 2 -5.87 -18.68 -0.69
CA LEU A 2 -6.45 -17.37 -1.04
C LEU A 2 -6.18 -16.26 0.00
N SER A 3 -6.27 -16.59 1.30
CA SER A 3 -6.03 -15.67 2.41
C SER A 3 -4.64 -15.05 2.39
N ARG A 4 -3.61 -15.80 1.96
CA ARG A 4 -2.23 -15.31 1.86
C ARG A 4 -2.09 -14.29 0.73
N TYR A 5 -2.74 -14.51 -0.41
CA TYR A 5 -2.72 -13.59 -1.54
C TYR A 5 -3.50 -12.30 -1.27
N ILE A 6 -4.59 -12.40 -0.50
CA ILE A 6 -5.38 -11.25 -0.03
C ILE A 6 -4.57 -10.44 0.98
N ALA A 7 -3.97 -11.09 1.99
CA ALA A 7 -3.16 -10.41 3.00
C ALA A 7 -1.92 -9.74 2.42
N ALA A 8 -1.31 -10.35 1.39
CA ALA A 8 -0.21 -9.74 0.64
C ALA A 8 -0.65 -8.62 -0.31
N GLY A 9 -1.95 -8.32 -0.41
CA GLY A 9 -2.49 -7.31 -1.32
C GLY A 9 -2.31 -7.64 -2.82
N ARG A 10 -2.01 -8.90 -3.16
CA ARG A 10 -1.79 -9.36 -4.54
C ARG A 10 -3.07 -9.84 -5.21
N LEU A 11 -4.12 -10.10 -4.43
CA LEU A 11 -5.46 -10.40 -4.90
C LEU A 11 -6.45 -9.45 -4.22
N HIS A 12 -7.09 -8.59 -4.99
CA HIS A 12 -8.04 -7.59 -4.48
C HIS A 12 -9.42 -8.21 -4.26
N CYS A 13 -9.53 -9.00 -3.20
CA CYS A 13 -10.82 -9.50 -2.74
C CYS A 13 -10.84 -9.55 -1.22
N LYS A 14 -12.01 -9.36 -0.65
CA LYS A 14 -12.27 -9.48 0.79
C LYS A 14 -13.07 -10.75 1.01
N VAL A 15 -12.60 -11.61 1.90
CA VAL A 15 -13.33 -12.82 2.28
C VAL A 15 -14.23 -12.46 3.45
N ASP A 16 -15.55 -12.57 3.26
CA ASP A 16 -16.49 -12.58 4.37
C ASP A 16 -16.75 -14.03 4.80
N ARG A 17 -16.27 -14.37 6.00
CA ARG A 17 -16.42 -15.71 6.57
C ARG A 17 -17.82 -15.95 7.12
N VAL A 18 -18.58 -14.90 7.45
CA VAL A 18 -19.93 -15.02 8.01
C VAL A 18 -20.95 -15.26 6.90
N GLY A 19 -20.83 -14.52 5.78
CA GLY A 19 -21.67 -14.72 4.60
C GLY A 19 -21.21 -15.84 3.66
N GLY A 20 -19.97 -16.33 3.79
CA GLY A 20 -19.40 -17.32 2.87
C GLY A 20 -19.13 -16.77 1.46
N VAL A 21 -19.12 -15.45 1.29
CA VAL A 21 -18.96 -14.75 0.01
C VAL A 21 -17.58 -14.11 -0.08
N VAL A 22 -17.02 -14.11 -1.30
CA VAL A 22 -15.79 -13.38 -1.63
C VAL A 22 -16.17 -12.14 -2.42
N GLU A 23 -16.00 -10.97 -1.81
CA GLU A 23 -16.27 -9.70 -2.48
C GLU A 23 -15.00 -9.23 -3.22
N THR A 24 -15.07 -9.12 -4.55
CA THR A 24 -13.98 -8.54 -5.35
C THR A 24 -14.07 -7.03 -5.33
N ASN A 25 -13.05 -6.40 -4.75
CA ASN A 25 -12.78 -4.97 -4.87
C ASN A 25 -11.91 -4.82 -6.12
N ARG A 26 -12.39 -4.14 -7.16
CA ARG A 26 -11.51 -3.71 -8.26
C ARG A 26 -10.89 -2.38 -7.82
N PRO A 27 -9.60 -2.33 -7.45
CA PRO A 27 -9.00 -1.05 -7.10
C PRO A 27 -8.88 -0.21 -8.36
N ASP A 28 -9.31 1.04 -8.25
CA ASP A 28 -9.08 2.01 -9.31
C ASP A 28 -7.59 2.20 -9.55
N SER A 29 -7.20 2.17 -10.83
CA SER A 29 -5.81 2.39 -11.28
C SER A 29 -5.23 3.69 -10.70
N LYS A 30 -6.06 4.74 -10.60
CA LYS A 30 -5.67 6.02 -10.00
C LYS A 30 -5.37 5.92 -8.50
N ASN A 31 -6.15 5.17 -7.74
CA ASN A 31 -5.93 5.03 -6.30
C ASN A 31 -4.63 4.25 -6.02
N TRP A 32 -4.34 3.23 -6.83
CA TRP A 32 -3.07 2.51 -6.75
C TRP A 32 -1.87 3.41 -7.06
N GLN A 33 -1.95 4.19 -8.14
CA GLN A 33 -0.90 5.15 -8.52
C GLN A 33 -0.69 6.22 -7.44
N TYR A 34 -1.77 6.74 -6.87
CA TYR A 34 -1.71 7.71 -5.76
C TYR A 34 -0.98 7.14 -4.55
N GLN A 35 -1.36 5.95 -4.09
CA GLN A 35 -0.72 5.30 -2.94
C GLN A 35 0.77 5.01 -3.20
N ALA A 36 1.12 4.58 -4.42
CA ALA A 36 2.52 4.37 -4.81
C ALA A 36 3.33 5.67 -4.77
N MET A 37 2.78 6.76 -5.31
CA MET A 37 3.41 8.09 -5.31
C MET A 37 3.64 8.59 -3.87
N VAL A 38 2.63 8.50 -3.00
CA VAL A 38 2.75 8.93 -1.60
C VAL A 38 3.85 8.16 -0.88
N LYS A 39 3.91 6.84 -1.04
CA LYS A 39 4.93 6.00 -0.41
C LYS A 39 6.35 6.33 -0.89
N GLN A 40 6.52 6.57 -2.19
CA GLN A 40 7.82 6.99 -2.74
C GLN A 40 8.21 8.40 -2.28
N GLY A 41 7.24 9.31 -2.19
CA GLY A 41 7.44 10.66 -1.66
C GLY A 41 7.90 10.66 -0.21
N ASP A 42 7.26 9.86 0.65
CA ASP A 42 7.66 9.73 2.07
C ASP A 42 9.08 9.18 2.23
N LEU A 43 9.47 8.21 1.40
CA LEU A 43 10.84 7.68 1.38
C LEU A 43 11.85 8.77 1.03
N LEU A 44 11.56 9.60 0.03
CA LEU A 44 12.42 10.71 -0.37
C LEU A 44 12.53 11.74 0.75
N LEU A 45 11.40 12.13 1.34
CA LEU A 45 11.35 13.13 2.41
C LEU A 45 12.18 12.68 3.62
N ASN A 46 12.05 11.42 4.03
CA ASN A 46 12.87 10.82 5.08
C ASN A 46 14.37 10.89 4.78
N ARG A 47 14.77 10.64 3.53
CA ARG A 47 16.19 10.73 3.11
C ARG A 47 16.71 12.16 3.14
N VAL A 48 15.94 13.11 2.60
CA VAL A 48 16.29 14.54 2.61
C VAL A 48 16.39 15.06 4.04
N GLN A 49 15.44 14.70 4.91
CA GLN A 49 15.45 15.09 6.31
C GLN A 49 16.68 14.54 7.06
N LYS A 50 17.07 13.28 6.79
CA LYS A 50 18.30 12.70 7.37
C LYS A 50 19.55 13.45 6.90
N LEU A 51 19.66 13.77 5.62
CA LEU A 51 20.78 14.53 5.08
C LEU A 51 20.85 15.94 5.67
N SER A 52 19.72 16.64 5.79
CA SER A 52 19.65 17.98 6.38
C SER A 52 20.15 18.01 7.83
N ARG A 53 19.88 16.96 8.62
CA ARG A 53 20.39 16.85 10.00
C ARG A 53 21.91 16.67 10.07
N VAL A 54 22.51 15.99 9.09
CA VAL A 54 23.97 15.78 9.03
C VAL A 54 24.69 17.05 8.60
N ILE A 55 24.10 17.85 7.70
CA ILE A 55 24.70 19.09 7.19
C ILE A 55 24.63 20.24 8.22
N ASN A 56 23.65 20.21 9.13
CA ASN A 56 23.49 21.23 10.18
C ASN A 56 24.30 20.94 11.46
N ILE A 57 25.27 20.03 11.41
CA ILE A 57 26.32 19.79 12.42
C ILE A 57 27.63 20.37 11.88
#